data_AF-A0A3R9QSW3-F1
#
_entry.id   AF-A0A3R9QSW3-F1
#
_cell.length_a   1.000
_cell.length_b   1.000
_cell.length_c   1.000
_cell.angle_alpha   90.00
_cell.angle_beta   90.00
_cell.angle_gamma   90.00
#
_symmetry.space_group_name_H-M   'P 1'
#
loop_
_entity.id
_entity.type
_entity.pdbx_description
1 polymer ?
#
loop_
_entity_poly.entity_id
_entity_poly.type
_entity_poly.pdbx_seq_one_letter_code
_entity_poly.pdbx_strand_id
1 'polypeptide(L)'
;MGGGQKIEVLGYQAKEKKLYVLRHYEDGRGRLPQLYYYLLNSKSPDKLIEVKSLYINPKTHKIDYDQDSTGFNKALNKIKKNLTPLIVSKSKTVKIQTLKTHQKQISAWFDPSGKITQYKTEYVVKSPSLQSKTHSAVHYTKAIKISQNYTVPKQNKRLVVVKYLGVPEETGYDIEDPVLLLPMKK
;
A
#
# COMPACT_ATOMS: atom_id res chain seq x y z
N MET A 1 4.69 18.40 -8.79
CA MET A 1 3.31 17.89 -8.77
C MET A 1 3.30 16.67 -7.88
N GLY A 2 2.71 16.79 -6.71
CA GLY A 2 2.31 15.64 -5.90
C GLY A 2 1.11 14.94 -6.54
N GLY A 3 0.90 13.68 -6.19
CA GLY A 3 -0.15 12.86 -6.77
C GLY A 3 -0.62 11.77 -5.83
N GLY A 4 -1.82 11.27 -6.11
CA GLY A 4 -2.42 10.16 -5.38
C GLY A 4 -1.60 8.88 -5.49
N GLN A 5 -1.78 8.00 -4.52
CA GLN A 5 -1.19 6.66 -4.56
C GLN A 5 -2.28 5.63 -4.29
N LYS A 6 -2.46 4.72 -5.24
CA LYS A 6 -3.50 3.69 -5.19
C LYS A 6 -2.87 2.30 -5.12
N ILE A 7 -3.46 1.42 -4.32
CA ILE A 7 -3.05 0.03 -4.22
C ILE A 7 -4.01 -0.86 -5.02
N GLU A 8 -3.44 -1.57 -6.01
CA GLU A 8 -4.09 -2.68 -6.70
C GLU A 8 -3.60 -4.00 -6.08
N VAL A 9 -4.52 -4.78 -5.51
CA VAL A 9 -4.21 -6.11 -5.00
C VAL A 9 -4.22 -7.11 -6.16
N LEU A 10 -3.06 -7.71 -6.47
CA LEU A 10 -2.94 -8.59 -7.63
C LEU A 10 -3.37 -10.03 -7.32
N GLY A 11 -2.95 -10.56 -6.18
CA GLY A 11 -3.23 -11.95 -5.83
C GLY A 11 -2.11 -12.66 -5.07
N TYR A 12 -2.36 -13.91 -4.72
CA TYR A 12 -1.46 -14.76 -3.95
C TYR A 12 -0.89 -15.91 -4.80
N GLN A 13 0.42 -16.05 -4.81
CA GLN A 13 1.12 -17.15 -5.46
C GLN A 13 1.43 -18.25 -4.42
N ALA A 14 0.77 -19.40 -4.57
CA ALA A 14 0.78 -20.45 -3.54
C ALA A 14 2.11 -21.20 -3.40
N LYS A 15 2.90 -21.28 -4.48
CA LYS A 15 4.18 -22.02 -4.50
C LYS A 15 5.26 -21.33 -3.66
N GLU A 16 5.51 -20.05 -3.88
CA GLU A 16 6.54 -19.29 -3.14
C GLU A 16 5.95 -18.49 -1.98
N LYS A 17 4.65 -18.63 -1.72
CA LYS A 17 3.93 -17.96 -0.63
C LYS A 17 4.02 -16.43 -0.71
N LYS A 18 3.95 -15.88 -1.93
CA LYS A 18 4.04 -14.45 -2.19
C LYS A 18 2.67 -13.83 -2.42
N LEU A 19 2.35 -12.77 -1.69
CA LEU A 19 1.15 -11.95 -1.90
C LEU A 19 1.55 -10.65 -2.60
N TYR A 20 1.12 -10.46 -3.84
CA TYR A 20 1.52 -9.34 -4.67
C TYR A 20 0.52 -8.19 -4.63
N VAL A 21 1.06 -6.97 -4.59
CA VAL A 21 0.31 -5.70 -4.69
C VAL A 21 1.07 -4.76 -5.61
N LEU A 22 0.35 -3.87 -6.27
CA LEU A 22 0.89 -2.90 -7.20
C LEU A 22 0.50 -1.50 -6.74
N ARG A 23 1.48 -0.61 -6.59
CA ARG A 23 1.27 0.80 -6.22
C ARG A 23 1.31 1.67 -7.46
N HIS A 24 0.19 2.29 -7.77
CA HIS A 24 0.06 3.28 -8.83
C HIS A 24 0.35 4.68 -8.28
N TYR A 25 1.02 5.50 -9.09
CA TYR A 25 1.35 6.89 -8.75
C TYR A 25 0.66 7.81 -9.74
N GLU A 26 -0.10 8.76 -9.23
CA GLU A 26 -0.87 9.73 -10.02
C GLU A 26 -0.14 11.09 -10.02
N ASP A 27 1.19 11.08 -10.14
CA ASP A 27 2.06 12.27 -10.04
C ASP A 27 2.30 12.99 -11.39
N GLY A 28 1.50 12.65 -12.41
CA GLY A 28 1.56 13.24 -13.74
C GLY A 28 2.78 12.82 -14.59
N ARG A 29 3.73 12.06 -14.03
CA ARG A 29 4.95 11.65 -14.76
C ARG A 29 4.74 10.49 -15.73
N GLY A 30 3.63 9.76 -15.60
CA GLY A 30 3.41 8.54 -16.36
C GLY A 30 4.34 7.38 -15.99
N ARG A 31 4.99 7.45 -14.82
CA ARG A 31 5.88 6.40 -14.31
C ARG A 31 5.16 5.06 -14.21
N LEU A 32 5.90 3.98 -14.42
CA LEU A 32 5.41 2.62 -14.20
C LEU A 32 4.99 2.43 -12.74
N PRO A 33 3.91 1.67 -12.49
CA PRO A 33 3.50 1.36 -11.13
C PRO A 33 4.52 0.44 -10.46
N GLN A 34 4.70 0.57 -9.15
CA GLN A 34 5.69 -0.17 -8.37
C GLN A 34 5.12 -1.49 -7.83
N LEU A 35 5.73 -2.61 -8.21
CA LEU A 35 5.36 -3.94 -7.74
C LEU A 35 6.00 -4.23 -6.38
N TYR A 36 5.18 -4.74 -5.47
CA TYR A 36 5.59 -5.22 -4.17
C TYR A 36 5.04 -6.62 -3.89
N TYR A 37 5.63 -7.30 -2.91
CA TYR A 37 5.03 -8.51 -2.34
C TYR A 37 5.28 -8.66 -0.83
N TYR A 38 4.40 -9.39 -0.16
CA TYR A 38 4.66 -9.99 1.15
C TYR A 38 5.11 -11.44 0.98
N LEU A 39 6.12 -11.85 1.74
CA LEU A 39 6.58 -13.25 1.81
C LEU A 39 5.99 -13.93 3.05
N LEU A 40 4.88 -14.65 2.87
CA LEU A 40 4.01 -15.09 3.99
C LEU A 40 4.59 -16.21 4.86
N ASN A 41 5.67 -16.86 4.41
CA ASN A 41 6.43 -17.89 5.14
C ASN A 41 7.78 -17.38 5.67
N SER A 42 8.05 -16.07 5.60
CA SER A 42 9.26 -15.49 6.18
C SER A 42 9.13 -15.25 7.68
N LYS A 43 10.26 -14.94 8.34
CA LYS A 43 10.28 -14.52 9.76
C LYS A 43 9.53 -13.21 10.01
N SER A 44 9.36 -12.38 8.98
CA SER A 44 8.68 -11.08 9.04
C SER A 44 7.68 -10.96 7.89
N PRO A 45 6.58 -11.75 7.92
CA PRO A 45 5.66 -11.86 6.80
C PRO A 45 4.89 -10.55 6.52
N ASP A 46 4.84 -9.64 7.48
CA ASP A 46 4.28 -8.29 7.39
C ASP A 46 5.19 -7.27 6.70
N LYS A 47 6.44 -7.64 6.36
CA LYS A 47 7.35 -6.76 5.61
C LYS A 47 6.94 -6.72 4.14
N LEU A 48 6.59 -5.54 3.65
CA LEU A 48 6.38 -5.29 2.23
C LEU A 48 7.74 -5.20 1.52
N ILE A 49 7.93 -6.01 0.48
CA ILE A 49 9.20 -6.11 -0.27
C ILE A 49 9.01 -5.52 -1.65
N GLU A 50 9.86 -4.55 -2.00
CA GLU A 50 9.90 -3.92 -3.32
C GLU A 50 10.57 -4.82 -4.34
N VAL A 51 9.94 -4.97 -5.52
CA VAL A 51 10.54 -5.68 -6.65
C VAL A 51 11.28 -4.69 -7.53
N LYS A 52 12.59 -4.86 -7.69
CA LYS A 52 13.42 -3.97 -8.55
C LYS A 52 13.73 -4.56 -9.92
N SER A 53 13.72 -5.88 -10.04
CA SER A 53 14.16 -6.60 -11.24
C SER A 53 13.32 -6.34 -12.48
N LEU A 54 12.05 -5.95 -12.31
CA LEU A 54 11.15 -5.63 -13.43
C LEU A 54 11.41 -4.26 -14.06
N TYR A 55 12.25 -3.44 -13.43
CA TYR A 55 12.48 -2.04 -13.79
C TYR A 55 13.89 -1.80 -14.30
N ILE A 56 14.69 -2.85 -14.54
CA ILE A 56 16.03 -2.70 -15.10
C ILE A 56 15.89 -2.39 -16.59
N ASN A 57 16.31 -1.18 -16.99
CA ASN A 57 16.35 -0.80 -18.39
C ASN A 57 17.41 -1.64 -19.12
N PRO A 58 17.06 -2.32 -20.23
CA PRO A 58 17.97 -3.23 -20.92
C PRO A 58 19.16 -2.53 -21.57
N LYS A 59 19.04 -1.23 -21.88
CA LYS A 59 20.12 -0.44 -22.49
C LYS A 59 21.09 0.08 -21.42
N THR A 60 20.56 0.63 -20.33
CA THR A 60 21.39 1.30 -19.32
C THR A 60 21.79 0.39 -18.15
N HIS A 61 21.13 -0.77 -18.01
CA HIS A 61 21.27 -1.70 -16.87
C HIS A 61 20.96 -1.06 -15.51
N LYS A 62 20.30 0.09 -15.50
CA LYS A 62 19.88 0.82 -14.30
C LYS A 62 18.39 0.67 -14.09
N ILE A 63 17.96 0.87 -12.85
CA ILE A 63 16.54 0.97 -12.53
C ILE A 63 15.98 2.23 -13.18
N ASP A 64 14.91 2.05 -13.95
CA ASP A 64 14.25 3.09 -14.71
C ASP A 64 12.73 2.88 -14.60
N TYR A 65 12.08 3.79 -13.89
CA TYR A 65 10.63 3.75 -13.67
C TYR A 65 9.86 4.47 -14.78
N ASP A 66 10.54 5.20 -15.65
CA ASP A 66 9.95 6.01 -16.73
C ASP A 66 10.16 5.36 -18.11
N GLN A 67 10.64 4.11 -18.14
CA GLN A 67 10.88 3.35 -19.36
C GLN A 67 9.59 2.91 -20.07
N ASP A 68 9.73 2.46 -21.33
CA ASP A 68 8.63 1.85 -22.08
C ASP A 68 7.97 0.67 -21.32
N SER A 69 6.64 0.68 -21.29
CA SER A 69 5.86 -0.26 -20.48
C SER A 69 5.79 -1.68 -21.05
N THR A 70 6.23 -1.94 -22.29
CA THR A 70 6.05 -3.23 -22.96
C THR A 70 6.73 -4.37 -22.21
N GLY A 71 8.00 -4.18 -21.84
CA GLY A 71 8.78 -5.17 -21.09
C GLY A 71 8.19 -5.43 -19.71
N PHE A 72 7.86 -4.34 -19.00
CA PHE A 72 7.20 -4.38 -17.69
C PHE A 72 5.89 -5.15 -17.74
N ASN A 73 4.98 -4.80 -18.67
CA ASN A 73 3.67 -5.42 -18.82
C ASN A 73 3.78 -6.91 -19.14
N LYS A 74 4.72 -7.30 -20.00
CA LYS A 74 4.99 -8.71 -20.31
C LYS A 74 5.43 -9.49 -19.05
N ALA A 75 6.31 -8.92 -18.23
CA ALA A 75 6.77 -9.53 -16.99
C ALA A 75 5.64 -9.61 -15.95
N LEU A 76 4.89 -8.51 -15.75
CA LEU A 76 3.77 -8.45 -14.83
C LEU A 76 2.69 -9.48 -15.19
N ASN A 77 2.35 -9.63 -16.48
CA ASN A 77 1.38 -10.61 -16.95
C ASN A 77 1.81 -12.05 -16.66
N LYS A 78 3.11 -12.37 -16.78
CA LYS A 78 3.62 -13.69 -16.39
C LYS A 78 3.43 -13.98 -14.90
N ILE A 79 3.59 -12.96 -14.05
CA ILE A 79 3.32 -13.08 -12.61
C ILE A 79 1.82 -13.31 -12.39
N LYS A 80 0.96 -12.43 -12.95
CA LYS A 80 -0.51 -12.46 -12.79
C LYS A 80 -1.12 -13.82 -13.17
N LYS A 81 -0.61 -14.49 -14.22
CA LYS A 81 -1.09 -15.81 -14.68
C LYS A 81 -1.08 -16.91 -13.60
N ASN A 82 -0.21 -16.81 -12.60
CA ASN A 82 -0.04 -17.82 -11.57
C ASN A 82 -0.59 -17.39 -10.20
N LEU A 83 -1.35 -16.29 -10.14
CA LEU A 83 -1.91 -15.77 -8.91
C LEU A 83 -3.30 -16.32 -8.66
N THR A 84 -3.55 -16.75 -7.44
CA THR A 84 -4.89 -16.98 -6.91
C THR A 84 -5.46 -15.64 -6.43
N PRO A 85 -6.63 -15.21 -6.92
CA PRO A 85 -7.29 -14.00 -6.43
C PRO A 85 -7.56 -14.07 -4.92
N LEU A 86 -7.52 -12.91 -4.26
CA LEU A 86 -7.93 -12.83 -2.86
C LEU A 86 -9.44 -12.72 -2.75
N ILE A 87 -10.00 -13.16 -1.63
CA ILE A 87 -11.45 -13.14 -1.39
C ILE A 87 -11.82 -11.80 -0.76
N VAL A 88 -12.62 -11.00 -1.46
CA VAL A 88 -13.15 -9.73 -0.94
C VAL A 88 -13.98 -10.01 0.31
N SER A 89 -13.70 -9.28 1.40
CA SER A 89 -14.43 -9.40 2.65
C SER A 89 -15.24 -8.14 2.92
N LYS A 90 -16.57 -8.27 2.88
CA LYS A 90 -17.53 -7.20 3.25
C LYS A 90 -17.72 -7.05 4.77
N SER A 91 -16.98 -7.82 5.58
CA SER A 91 -17.13 -7.82 7.03
C SER A 91 -16.70 -6.49 7.64
N LYS A 92 -17.55 -5.90 8.49
CA LYS A 92 -17.24 -4.71 9.31
C LYS A 92 -16.41 -5.04 10.57
N THR A 93 -15.94 -6.29 10.71
CA THR A 93 -15.15 -6.72 11.88
C THR A 93 -13.72 -6.19 11.89
N VAL A 94 -13.22 -5.72 10.75
CA VAL A 94 -11.89 -5.10 10.66
C VAL A 94 -12.00 -3.64 11.05
N LYS A 95 -11.16 -3.19 11.98
CA LYS A 95 -11.15 -1.81 12.49
C LYS A 95 -9.73 -1.28 12.54
N ILE A 96 -9.60 0.03 12.29
CA ILE A 96 -8.38 0.78 12.59
C ILE A 96 -8.46 1.20 14.06
N GLN A 97 -7.42 0.91 14.83
CA GLN A 97 -7.24 1.40 16.18
C GLN A 97 -6.06 2.38 16.18
N THR A 98 -6.36 3.65 16.42
CA THR A 98 -5.36 4.69 16.66
C THR A 98 -4.65 4.39 17.99
N LEU A 99 -3.32 4.41 17.98
CA LEU A 99 -2.49 4.29 19.17
C LEU A 99 -2.04 5.67 19.67
N LYS A 100 -1.54 6.50 18.74
CA LYS A 100 -1.01 7.83 19.05
C LYS A 100 -1.21 8.76 17.87
N THR A 101 -1.54 10.02 18.13
CA THR A 101 -1.60 11.06 17.10
C THR A 101 -0.85 12.29 17.57
N HIS A 102 0.03 12.79 16.72
CA HIS A 102 0.68 14.09 16.87
C HIS A 102 0.20 15.02 15.78
N GLN A 103 0.02 16.30 16.11
CA GLN A 103 -0.35 17.32 15.13
C GLN A 103 0.65 18.47 15.17
N LYS A 104 0.90 19.06 14.00
CA LYS A 104 1.66 20.31 13.87
C LYS A 104 1.09 21.16 12.74
N GLN A 105 1.28 22.48 12.84
CA GLN A 105 1.02 23.38 11.74
C GLN A 105 2.24 23.42 10.83
N ILE A 106 2.03 23.32 9.53
CA ILE A 106 3.06 23.54 8.50
C ILE A 106 2.58 24.60 7.52
N SER A 107 3.51 25.24 6.80
CA SER A 107 3.16 26.19 5.74
C SER A 107 2.31 25.48 4.68
N ALA A 108 1.26 26.16 4.23
CA ALA A 108 0.46 25.70 3.10
C ALA A 108 1.32 25.73 1.83
N TRP A 109 1.12 24.75 0.94
CA TRP A 109 1.86 24.70 -0.32
C TRP A 109 1.42 25.80 -1.31
N PHE A 110 0.17 26.27 -1.21
CA PHE A 110 -0.47 27.22 -2.13
C PHE A 110 -0.48 28.67 -1.63
N ASP A 111 -0.20 28.88 -0.35
CA ASP A 111 -0.23 30.18 0.29
C ASP A 111 0.94 30.29 1.27
N PRO A 112 1.94 31.14 1.00
CA PRO A 112 3.08 31.36 1.88
C PRO A 112 2.71 31.82 3.29
N SER A 113 1.55 32.47 3.44
CA SER A 113 1.01 32.94 4.73
C SER A 113 0.05 31.94 5.39
N GLY A 114 -0.48 31.01 4.60
CA GLY A 114 -1.41 29.98 5.02
C GLY A 114 -0.74 28.88 5.82
N LYS A 115 -1.48 28.29 6.76
CA LYS A 115 -1.05 27.11 7.52
C LYS A 115 -2.03 25.97 7.32
N ILE A 116 -1.49 24.76 7.20
CA ILE A 116 -2.28 23.52 7.18
C ILE A 116 -1.87 22.62 8.34
N THR A 117 -2.85 21.93 8.91
CA THR A 117 -2.61 20.97 9.99
C THR A 117 -2.17 19.63 9.41
N GLN A 118 -0.96 19.20 9.79
CA GLN A 118 -0.44 17.88 9.51
C GLN A 118 -0.64 16.99 10.74
N TYR A 119 -1.18 15.80 10.52
CA TYR A 119 -1.27 14.75 11.53
C TYR A 119 -0.26 13.64 11.22
N LYS A 120 0.41 13.16 12.26
CA LYS A 120 1.15 11.90 12.25
C LYS A 120 0.48 10.94 13.21
N THR A 121 -0.16 9.91 12.67
CA THR A 121 -0.93 8.94 13.44
C THR A 121 -0.29 7.57 13.36
N GLU A 122 0.03 7.00 14.53
CA GLU A 122 0.38 5.61 14.71
C GLU A 122 -0.89 4.79 14.97
N TYR A 123 -1.06 3.68 14.24
CA TYR A 123 -2.25 2.86 14.31
C TYR A 123 -1.94 1.38 14.08
N VAL A 124 -2.88 0.53 14.48
CA VAL A 124 -2.93 -0.88 14.09
C VAL A 124 -4.25 -1.16 13.40
N VAL A 125 -4.26 -2.15 12.51
CA VAL A 125 -5.49 -2.70 11.94
C VAL A 125 -5.73 -4.05 12.60
N LYS A 126 -6.93 -4.23 13.15
CA LYS A 126 -7.29 -5.45 13.87
C LYS A 126 -8.63 -6.02 13.45
N SER A 127 -8.76 -7.32 13.66
CA SER A 127 -9.99 -8.11 13.58
C SER A 127 -9.99 -9.07 14.78
N PRO A 128 -11.08 -9.81 15.07
CA PRO A 128 -11.19 -10.62 16.29
C PRO A 128 -10.02 -11.58 16.56
N SER A 129 -9.37 -12.11 15.52
CA SER A 129 -8.26 -13.08 15.65
C SER A 129 -6.97 -12.66 14.97
N LEU A 130 -6.94 -11.51 14.27
CA LEU A 130 -5.79 -11.07 13.48
C LEU A 130 -5.48 -9.60 13.74
N GLN A 131 -4.19 -9.24 13.76
CA GLN A 131 -3.70 -7.88 13.94
C GLN A 131 -2.47 -7.60 13.05
N SER A 132 -2.33 -6.35 12.61
CA SER A 132 -1.10 -5.85 11.98
C SER A 132 -0.02 -5.51 13.02
N LYS A 133 1.21 -5.22 12.57
CA LYS A 133 2.14 -4.41 13.36
C LYS A 133 1.66 -2.95 13.44
N THR A 134 2.34 -2.13 14.23
CA THR A 134 2.12 -0.68 14.24
C THR A 134 2.54 -0.09 12.89
N HIS A 135 1.65 0.70 12.31
CA HIS A 135 1.89 1.51 11.13
C HIS A 135 1.84 3.00 11.49
N SER A 136 2.44 3.85 10.67
CA SER A 136 2.39 5.31 10.81
C SER A 136 1.91 5.93 9.51
N ALA A 137 0.94 6.83 9.58
CA ALA A 137 0.48 7.63 8.44
C ALA A 137 0.71 9.11 8.73
N VAL A 138 1.26 9.83 7.75
CA VAL A 138 1.23 11.29 7.71
C VAL A 138 0.07 11.69 6.83
N HIS A 139 -0.88 12.44 7.38
CA HIS A 139 -2.11 12.80 6.69
C HIS A 139 -2.56 14.22 7.02
N TYR A 140 -3.43 14.75 6.17
CA TYR A 140 -3.96 16.11 6.25
C TYR A 140 -5.48 16.01 6.30
N THR A 141 -6.13 16.59 7.31
CA THR A 141 -7.60 16.42 7.54
C THR A 141 -8.04 14.93 7.70
N LYS A 142 -9.33 14.62 7.49
CA LYS A 142 -10.15 13.40 7.78
C LYS A 142 -9.42 12.09 8.20
N ALA A 143 -10.13 11.32 9.04
CA ALA A 143 -9.71 10.04 9.60
C ALA A 143 -9.18 9.02 8.58
N ILE A 144 -8.17 8.25 9.00
CA ILE A 144 -7.67 7.07 8.28
C ILE A 144 -8.82 6.06 8.15
N LYS A 145 -9.10 5.59 6.93
CA LYS A 145 -10.20 4.65 6.64
C LYS A 145 -9.69 3.40 5.95
N ILE A 146 -10.51 2.35 5.95
CA ILE A 146 -10.27 1.13 5.16
C ILE A 146 -10.94 1.32 3.80
N SER A 147 -10.19 1.20 2.71
CA SER A 147 -10.74 1.22 1.34
C SER A 147 -10.98 -0.17 0.78
N GLN A 148 -10.15 -1.16 1.16
CA GLN A 148 -10.29 -2.53 0.69
C GLN A 148 -9.97 -3.53 1.81
N ASN A 149 -10.61 -4.71 1.79
CA ASN A 149 -10.44 -5.74 2.80
C ASN A 149 -10.55 -7.12 2.14
N TYR A 150 -9.52 -7.94 2.34
CA TYR A 150 -9.38 -9.23 1.69
C TYR A 150 -8.95 -10.33 2.65
N THR A 151 -9.48 -11.53 2.44
CA THR A 151 -8.96 -12.77 3.02
C THR A 151 -7.99 -13.42 2.06
N VAL A 152 -6.86 -13.89 2.57
CA VAL A 152 -5.87 -14.63 1.78
C VAL A 152 -6.30 -16.10 1.72
N PRO A 153 -6.55 -16.69 0.53
CA PRO A 153 -7.07 -18.05 0.41
C PRO A 153 -6.18 -19.09 1.09
N LYS A 154 -6.80 -20.00 1.86
CA LYS A 154 -6.11 -21.08 2.58
C LYS A 154 -4.96 -20.57 3.47
N GLN A 155 -5.07 -19.33 3.96
CA GLN A 155 -4.14 -18.71 4.89
C GLN A 155 -4.97 -18.05 5.99
N ASN A 156 -4.61 -18.26 7.26
CA ASN A 156 -5.21 -17.50 8.37
C ASN A 156 -4.60 -16.09 8.44
N LYS A 157 -4.78 -15.30 7.36
CA LYS A 157 -4.20 -13.96 7.17
C LYS A 157 -5.19 -13.11 6.37
N ARG A 158 -5.14 -11.79 6.57
CA ARG A 158 -5.93 -10.81 5.81
C ARG A 158 -5.06 -9.70 5.27
N LEU A 159 -5.41 -9.18 4.10
CA LEU A 159 -4.82 -7.98 3.54
C LEU A 159 -5.87 -6.87 3.58
N VAL A 160 -5.51 -5.74 4.18
CA VAL A 160 -6.37 -4.56 4.26
C VAL A 160 -5.65 -3.43 3.55
N VAL A 161 -6.36 -2.65 2.76
CA VAL A 161 -5.85 -1.41 2.19
C VAL A 161 -6.43 -0.26 3.00
N VAL A 162 -5.56 0.53 3.63
CA VAL A 162 -5.94 1.74 4.33
C VAL A 162 -5.75 2.93 3.41
N LYS A 163 -6.59 3.95 3.57
CA LYS A 163 -6.65 5.14 2.73
C LYS A 163 -6.74 6.38 3.59
N TYR A 164 -5.96 7.40 3.28
CA TYR A 164 -5.95 8.68 3.97
C TYR A 164 -5.48 9.79 3.05
N LEU A 165 -5.83 11.05 3.35
CA LEU A 165 -5.38 12.20 2.57
C LEU A 165 -3.91 12.48 2.88
N GLY A 166 -2.99 12.05 2.01
CA GLY A 166 -1.56 12.04 2.28
C GLY A 166 -0.78 13.16 1.60
N VAL A 167 -1.33 13.77 0.56
CA VAL A 167 -0.74 14.93 -0.13
C VAL A 167 -1.78 16.05 -0.10
N PRO A 168 -1.48 17.22 0.50
CA PRO A 168 -2.43 18.31 0.61
C PRO A 168 -2.42 19.24 -0.62
N GLU A 169 -1.65 18.88 -1.66
CA GLU A 169 -1.52 19.63 -2.93
C GLU A 169 -2.82 19.62 -3.73
N GLU A 170 -3.08 20.71 -4.43
CA GLU A 170 -4.27 20.95 -5.27
C GLU A 170 -5.59 20.72 -4.50
N THR A 171 -6.42 19.78 -4.95
CA THR A 171 -7.66 19.37 -4.27
C THR A 171 -7.43 18.39 -3.12
N GLY A 172 -6.17 18.00 -2.89
CA GLY A 172 -5.76 16.95 -1.99
C GLY A 172 -5.80 15.57 -2.64
N TYR A 173 -4.73 14.80 -2.44
CA TYR A 173 -4.59 13.44 -2.96
C TYR A 173 -4.52 12.39 -1.86
N ASP A 174 -5.30 11.34 -2.05
CA ASP A 174 -5.30 10.19 -1.16
C ASP A 174 -4.08 9.29 -1.40
N ILE A 175 -3.54 8.75 -0.32
CA ILE A 175 -2.55 7.68 -0.31
C ILE A 175 -3.19 6.42 0.23
N GLU A 176 -2.93 5.30 -0.44
CA GLU A 176 -3.28 3.96 0.02
C GLU A 176 -2.05 3.16 0.46
N ASP A 177 -2.18 2.43 1.56
CA ASP A 177 -1.16 1.51 2.05
C ASP A 177 -1.74 0.10 2.25
N PRO A 178 -1.05 -0.95 1.78
CA PRO A 178 -1.39 -2.32 2.10
C PRO A 178 -0.91 -2.66 3.52
N VAL A 179 -1.76 -3.31 4.28
CA VAL A 179 -1.54 -3.72 5.67
C VAL A 179 -1.90 -5.20 5.82
N LEU A 180 -0.90 -6.02 6.16
CA LEU A 180 -1.09 -7.44 6.39
C LEU A 180 -1.44 -7.71 7.86
N LEU A 181 -2.54 -8.40 8.09
CA LEU A 181 -2.97 -8.85 9.42
C LEU A 181 -2.58 -10.31 9.60
N LEU A 182 -1.90 -10.59 10.71
CA LEU A 182 -1.39 -11.89 11.11
C LEU A 182 -2.16 -12.40 12.33
N PRO A 183 -2.17 -13.72 12.59
CA PRO A 183 -2.72 -14.27 13.82
C PRO A 183 -2.13 -13.59 15.05
N MET A 184 -3.01 -13.16 15.95
CA MET A 184 -2.56 -12.65 17.25
C MET A 184 -1.87 -13.80 17.99
N LYS A 185 -0.70 -13.51 18.58
CA LYS A 185 -0.09 -14.43 19.53
C LYS A 185 -1.04 -14.53 20.72
N LYS A 186 -1.47 -15.75 21.05
CA LYS A 186 -2.18 -16.05 22.30
C LYS A 186 -1.21 -15.92 23.47
#